data_AF-A0A382MQP4-F1
#
_entry.id   AF-A0A382MQP4-F1
#
_cell.length_a   1.000
_cell.length_b   1.000
_cell.length_c   1.000
_cell.angle_alpha   90.00
_cell.angle_beta   90.00
_cell.angle_gamma   90.00
#
_symmetry.space_group_name_H-M   'P 1'
#
loop_
_entity.id
_entity.type
_entity.pdbx_description
1 polymer ?
#
loop_
_entity_poly.entity_id
_entity_poly.type
_entity_poly.pdbx_seq_one_letter_code
_entity_poly.pdbx_strand_id
1 'polypeptide(L)' 'MVAASVLIPIVDRPKGLTVLFTQRSRKLKNHPGQISFPGGRAEKDDKDVVATALRESQEEIGLHPERVNVLGQLGLCLTG' A
#
# COMPACT_ATOMS: atom_id res chain seq x y z
N MET A 1 -2.20 -14.33 13.75
CA MET A 1 -1.46 -13.44 12.83
C MET A 1 -2.47 -12.79 11.92
N VAL A 2 -2.46 -11.47 11.79
CA VAL A 2 -3.33 -10.75 10.85
C VAL A 2 -2.49 -10.45 9.62
N ALA A 3 -2.95 -10.88 8.44
CA ALA A 3 -2.26 -10.60 7.18
C ALA A 3 -2.33 -9.10 6.85
N ALA A 4 -1.35 -8.61 6.11
CA ALA A 4 -1.32 -7.24 5.60
C ALA A 4 -0.94 -7.27 4.12
N SER A 5 -1.45 -6.29 3.37
CA SER A 5 -1.12 -6.11 1.95
C SER A 5 -0.67 -4.68 1.71
N VAL A 6 0.30 -4.52 0.81
CA VAL A 6 0.82 -3.21 0.40
C VAL A 6 0.75 -3.08 -1.11
N LEU A 7 0.50 -1.87 -1.59
CA LEU A 7 0.60 -1.55 -3.00
C LEU A 7 2.01 -1.02 -3.29
N ILE A 8 2.65 -1.53 -4.34
CA ILE A 8 3.90 -0.97 -4.88
C ILE A 8 3.53 -0.14 -6.13
N PRO A 9 3.15 1.14 -5.97
CA PRO A 9 2.71 1.96 -7.09
C PRO A 9 3.90 2.36 -7.96
N ILE A 10 3.87 1.93 -9.23
CA ILE A 10 4.76 2.40 -10.27
C ILE A 10 4.07 3.54 -11.01
N VAL A 11 4.66 4.72 -10.97
CA VAL A 11 4.10 5.94 -11.56
C VAL A 11 4.99 6.39 -12.69
N ASP A 12 4.42 6.44 -13.90
CA ASP A 12 5.08 7.01 -15.06
C ASP A 12 5.14 8.55 -14.95
N ARG A 13 6.32 9.10 -15.19
CA ARG A 13 6.61 10.54 -15.09
C ARG A 13 7.52 10.95 -16.24
N PRO A 14 7.63 12.26 -16.57
CA PRO A 14 8.46 12.71 -17.69
C PRO A 14 9.94 12.29 -17.64
N LYS A 15 10.48 11.95 -16.46
CA LYS A 15 11.87 11.48 -16.26
C LYS A 15 12.00 9.96 -16.16
N GLY A 16 10.92 9.21 -16.39
CA GLY A 16 10.86 7.76 -16.28
C GLY A 16 10.00 7.27 -15.11
N LEU A 17 10.00 5.95 -14.92
CA LEU A 17 9.22 5.28 -13.89
C LEU A 17 9.72 5.63 -12.49
N THR A 18 8.78 5.89 -11.59
CA THR A 18 9.05 6.20 -10.18
C THR A 18 8.20 5.34 -9.28
N VAL A 19 8.66 5.12 -8.04
CA VAL A 19 7.90 4.41 -7.02
C VAL A 19 7.48 5.39 -5.94
N LEU A 20 6.20 5.35 -5.55
CA LEU A 20 5.66 6.19 -4.49
C LEU A 20 5.77 5.48 -3.14
N PHE A 21 6.21 6.23 -2.14
CA PHE A 21 6.24 5.84 -0.74
C PHE A 21 5.39 6.80 0.09
N THR A 22 4.86 6.30 1.20
CA THR A 22 4.24 7.13 2.24
C THR A 22 5.24 7.33 3.38
N GLN A 23 5.14 8.48 4.04
CA GLN A 23 5.82 8.72 5.30
C GLN A 23 4.75 8.83 6.39
N ARG A 24 4.81 7.91 7.36
CA ARG A 24 3.87 7.95 8.49
C ARG A 24 4.07 9.24 9.28
N SER A 25 2.96 9.87 9.66
CA SER A 25 2.98 11.08 10.47
C SER A 25 3.85 10.90 11.71
N ARG A 26 4.73 11.88 11.97
CA ARG A 26 5.61 11.90 13.15
C ARG A 26 4.84 11.97 14.47
N LYS A 27 3.53 12.24 14.43
CA LYS A 27 2.65 12.37 15.60
C LYS A 27 2.00 11.04 16.02
N LEU A 28 2.21 9.95 15.28
CA LEU A 28 1.67 8.63 15.62
C LEU A 28 2.48 7.99 16.76
N LYS A 29 1.78 7.32 17.70
CA LYS A 29 2.39 6.62 18.84
C LYS A 29 3.30 5.46 18.43
N ASN A 30 3.04 4.83 17.27
CA ASN A 30 3.80 3.71 16.74
C ASN A 30 4.44 4.08 15.39
N HIS A 31 5.72 3.72 15.22
CA HIS A 31 6.48 3.85 13.98
C HIS A 31 6.49 5.26 13.33
N PRO A 32 6.80 6.33 14.09
CA PRO A 32 6.80 7.69 13.57
C PRO A 32 7.86 7.88 12.48
N GLY A 33 7.49 8.52 11.37
CA GLY A 33 8.42 8.89 10.30
C GLY A 33 8.93 7.74 9.44
N GLN A 34 8.49 6.50 9.67
CA GLN A 34 8.80 5.37 8.80
C GLN A 34 8.34 5.62 7.37
N ILE A 35 9.20 5.24 6.43
CA ILE A 35 8.92 5.22 5.00
C ILE A 35 8.41 3.82 4.69
N SER A 36 7.24 3.74 4.07
CA SER A 36 6.60 2.47 3.71
C SER A 36 5.88 2.60 2.38
N PHE A 37 5.49 1.46 1.82
CA PHE A 37 4.46 1.43 0.79
C PHE A 37 3.09 1.73 1.42
N PRO A 38 2.15 2.34 0.67
CA PRO A 38 0.77 2.46 1.12
C PRO A 38 0.16 1.07 1.27
N GLY A 39 -0.56 0.84 2.36
CA GLY A 39 -1.11 -0.46 2.68
C GLY A 39 -1.32 -0.68 4.17
N GLY A 40 -1.91 -1.82 4.51
CA GLY A 40 -2.33 -2.09 5.86
C GLY A 40 -2.89 -3.49 6.05
N ARG A 41 -3.62 -3.65 7.15
CA ARG A 41 -4.12 -4.96 7.60
C ARG A 41 -5.32 -5.37 6.76
N ALA A 42 -5.43 -6.66 6.49
CA ALA A 42 -6.63 -7.22 5.87
C ALA A 42 -7.84 -7.12 6.82
N GLU A 43 -8.97 -6.73 6.26
CA GLU A 43 -10.28 -6.71 6.93
C GLU A 43 -11.16 -7.85 6.45
N LYS A 44 -12.24 -8.15 7.19
CA LYS A 44 -13.15 -9.26 6.86
C LYS A 44 -13.87 -9.07 5.53
N ASP A 45 -14.08 -7.83 5.14
CA ASP A 45 -14.83 -7.46 3.94
C ASP A 45 -13.91 -7.33 2.70
N ASP A 46 -12.58 -7.45 2.89
CA ASP A 46 -11.63 -7.48 1.78
C ASP A 46 -11.74 -8.82 1.04
N LYS A 47 -12.09 -8.76 -0.24
CA LYS A 47 -12.29 -9.95 -1.09
C LYS A 47 -11.00 -10.76 -1.29
N ASP A 48 -9.87 -10.06 -1.39
CA ASP A 48 -8.54 -10.63 -1.59
C ASP A 48 -7.44 -9.64 -1.14
N VAL A 49 -6.18 -10.04 -1.33
CA VAL A 49 -5.01 -9.22 -0.99
C VAL A 49 -4.91 -7.94 -1.82
N VAL A 50 -5.45 -7.93 -3.05
CA VAL A 50 -5.46 -6.74 -3.92
C VAL A 50 -6.47 -5.74 -3.39
N ALA A 51 -7.68 -6.20 -3.05
CA ALA A 51 -8.72 -5.38 -2.42
C ALA A 51 -8.20 -4.72 -1.14
N THR A 52 -7.49 -5.47 -0.30
CA THR A 52 -6.86 -4.94 0.93
C THR A 52 -5.89 -3.80 0.58
N ALA A 53 -4.95 -4.02 -0.34
CA ALA A 53 -3.95 -3.01 -0.70
C ALA A 53 -4.58 -1.75 -1.33
N LEU A 54 -5.62 -1.91 -2.17
CA LEU A 54 -6.32 -0.80 -2.82
C LEU A 54 -7.15 0.01 -1.83
N ARG A 55 -7.89 -0.63 -0.93
CA ARG A 55 -8.67 0.03 0.13
C ARG A 55 -7.76 0.88 1.01
N GLU A 56 -6.70 0.27 1.55
CA GLU A 56 -5.73 0.96 2.40
C GLU A 56 -5.04 2.11 1.65
N SER A 57 -4.67 1.92 0.38
CA SER A 57 -4.09 3.00 -0.44
C SER A 57 -5.08 4.15 -0.67
N GLN A 58 -6.37 3.85 -0.81
CA GLN A 58 -7.40 4.87 -0.92
C GLN A 58 -7.55 5.65 0.40
N GLU A 59 -7.54 4.96 1.55
CA GLU A 59 -7.65 5.58 2.87
C GLU A 59 -6.43 6.44 3.23
N GLU A 60 -5.21 5.93 2.98
CA GLU A 60 -3.97 6.60 3.38
C GLU A 60 -3.60 7.79 2.49
N ILE A 61 -3.78 7.67 1.16
CA ILE A 61 -3.31 8.67 0.18
C ILE A 61 -4.37 9.13 -0.82
N GLY A 62 -5.63 8.71 -0.68
CA GLY A 62 -6.71 9.11 -1.58
C GLY A 62 -6.60 8.52 -2.99
N LEU A 63 -5.87 7.40 -3.16
CA LEU A 63 -5.71 6.74 -4.44
C LEU A 63 -6.95 5.90 -4.79
N HIS A 64 -7.83 6.44 -5.65
CA HIS A 64 -9.01 5.71 -6.10
C HIS A 64 -8.62 4.43 -6.86
N PRO A 65 -9.23 3.27 -6.57
CA PRO A 65 -8.91 1.98 -7.21
C PRO A 65 -8.95 2.01 -8.74
N GLU A 66 -9.88 2.76 -9.33
CA GLU A 66 -10.00 2.90 -10.79
C GLU A 66 -8.80 3.57 -11.46
N ARG A 67 -7.95 4.27 -10.70
CA ARG A 67 -6.70 4.87 -11.21
C ARG A 67 -5.51 3.90 -11.17
N VAL A 68 -5.73 2.67 -10.72
CA VAL A 68 -4.67 1.66 -10.54
C VAL A 68 -4.90 0.52 -11.52
N ASN A 69 -3.93 0.28 -12.40
CA ASN A 69 -3.87 -0.94 -13.19
C ASN A 69 -2.98 -1.97 -12.47
N VAL A 70 -3.59 -3.02 -11.92
CA VAL A 70 -2.86 -4.05 -11.16
C VAL A 70 -2.14 -4.99 -12.13
N LEU A 71 -0.80 -4.93 -12.14
CA LEU A 71 0.03 -5.74 -13.04
C LEU A 71 0.23 -7.18 -12.54
N GLY A 72 0.15 -7.40 -11.22
CA GLY A 72 0.37 -8.70 -10.59
C GLY A 72 0.62 -8.60 -9.10
N GLN A 73 0.90 -9.75 -8.49
CA GLN A 73 1.23 -9.88 -7.07
C GLN A 73 2.65 -10.46 -6.92
N LEU A 74 3.43 -9.93 -5.98
CA LEU A 74 4.71 -10.51 -5.60
C LEU A 74 4.51 -11.59 -4.52
N GLY A 75 5.53 -12.41 -4.29
CA GLY A 75 5.50 -13.46 -3.28
C GLY A 75 5.29 -12.92 -1.85
N LEU A 76 4.78 -13.79 -0.97
CA LEU A 76 4.56 -13.46 0.43
C LEU A 76 5.87 -13.10 1.14
N CYS A 77 5.87 -11.98 1.85
CA CYS A 77 6.94 -11.60 2.76
C CYS A 77 6.58 -12.06 4.17
N LEU A 78 7.32 -13.03 4.69
CA LEU A 78 7.17 -13.51 6.07
C LEU A 78 7.99 -12.63 6.99
N THR A 79 7.33 -11.85 7.84
CA THR A 79 7.97 -11.08 8.90
C THR A 79 7.97 -11.89 10.20
N GLY A 80 9.15 -12.11 10.78
CA GLY A 80 9.31 -12.78 12.08
C GLY A 80 8.95 -11.91 13.27
#